data_AF-A0A959Q3X0-F1
#
_entry.id   AF-A0A959Q3X0-F1
#
_cell.length_a   1.000
_cell.length_b   1.000
_cell.length_c   1.000
_cell.angle_alpha   90.00
_cell.angle_beta   90.00
_cell.angle_gamma   90.00
#
_symmetry.space_group_name_H-M   'P 1'
#
loop_
_entity.id
_entity.type
_entity.pdbx_description
1 polymer ?
#
loop_
_entity_poly.entity_id
_entity_poly.type
_entity_poly.pdbx_seq_one_letter_code
_entity_poly.pdbx_strand_id
1 'polypeptide(L)'
;MKRRELEQIVTPLPRKEREELLKSPPAVAQLEEKVRQCKQAMNRDLWVGIPWFLLYCFSLFYFGISAFTATILAVGALYFVYSAPRHGSFGMNRKRVKVYEELLGRLKD
;
A
#
# COMPACT_ATOMS: atom_id res chain seq x y z
N MET A 1 19.24 0.90 19.31
CA MET A 1 19.00 1.93 18.26
C MET A 1 18.82 3.30 18.92
N LYS A 2 19.41 4.38 18.39
CA LYS A 2 19.21 5.73 18.95
C LYS A 2 17.82 6.25 18.56
N ARG A 3 17.09 6.86 19.50
CA ARG A 3 15.72 7.38 19.30
C ARG A 3 15.59 8.32 18.09
N ARG A 4 16.63 9.13 17.82
CA ARG A 4 16.70 10.05 16.68
C ARG A 4 16.78 9.34 15.32
N GLU A 5 17.46 8.20 15.24
CA GLU A 5 17.57 7.40 14.00
C GLU A 5 16.25 6.69 13.72
N LEU A 6 15.61 6.19 14.77
CA LEU A 6 14.28 5.59 14.68
C LEU A 6 13.28 6.60 14.10
N GLU A 7 13.19 7.81 14.67
CA GLU A 7 12.30 8.88 14.22
C GLU A 7 12.46 9.24 12.73
N GLN A 8 13.69 9.27 12.21
CA GLN A 8 13.95 9.51 10.79
C GLN A 8 13.38 8.41 9.90
N ILE A 9 13.54 7.14 10.30
CA ILE A 9 13.07 5.98 9.54
C ILE A 9 11.54 5.89 9.57
N VAL A 10 10.88 6.25 10.69
CA VAL A 10 9.42 6.20 10.82
C VAL A 10 8.70 7.39 10.17
N THR A 11 9.42 8.44 9.76
CA THR A 11 8.86 9.68 9.21
C THR A 11 7.86 9.50 8.05
N PRO A 12 8.04 8.56 7.10
CA PRO A 12 7.09 8.39 6.00
C PRO A 12 5.83 7.59 6.38
N LEU A 13 5.71 7.07 7.62
CA LEU A 13 4.51 6.38 8.09
C LEU A 13 3.41 7.36 8.55
N PRO A 14 2.12 6.94 8.63
CA PRO A 14 1.06 7.74 9.23
C PRO A 14 1.37 8.07 10.71
N ARG A 15 0.88 9.22 11.22
CA ARG A 15 1.12 9.65 12.61
C ARG A 15 0.77 8.58 13.66
N LYS A 16 -0.37 7.91 13.48
CA LYS A 16 -0.82 6.85 14.41
C LYS A 16 0.17 5.69 14.50
N GLU A 17 0.68 5.21 13.37
CA GLU A 17 1.67 4.12 13.32
C GLU A 17 3.03 4.55 13.87
N ARG A 18 3.44 5.81 13.62
CA ARG A 18 4.67 6.37 14.19
C ARG A 18 4.63 6.33 15.71
N GLU A 19 3.54 6.83 16.30
CA GLU A 19 3.38 6.88 17.76
C GLU A 19 3.37 5.48 18.38
N GLU A 20 2.76 4.50 17.71
CA GLU A 20 2.73 3.11 18.15
C GLU A 20 4.13 2.49 18.15
N LEU A 21 4.89 2.68 17.06
CA LEU A 21 6.26 2.18 16.90
C LEU A 21 7.26 2.86 17.87
N LEU A 22 7.01 4.11 18.24
CA LEU A 22 7.83 4.85 19.21
C LEU A 22 7.52 4.48 20.66
N LYS A 23 6.31 3.99 20.96
CA LYS A 23 5.89 3.57 22.30
C LYS A 23 6.30 2.14 22.62
N SER A 24 6.12 1.22 21.66
CA SER A 24 6.53 -0.18 21.79
C SER A 24 7.19 -0.63 20.49
N PRO A 25 8.52 -0.84 20.46
CA PRO A 25 9.16 -1.43 19.29
C PRO A 25 8.60 -2.84 19.08
N PRO A 26 7.98 -3.12 17.92
CA PRO A 26 7.39 -4.43 17.64
C PRO A 26 8.48 -5.51 17.60
N ALA A 27 8.12 -6.72 18.00
CA ALA A 27 9.00 -7.87 17.85
C ALA A 27 9.32 -8.13 16.37
N VAL A 28 10.50 -8.69 16.09
CA VAL A 28 10.95 -9.04 14.72
C VAL A 28 9.88 -9.83 13.95
N ALA A 29 9.25 -10.81 14.59
CA ALA A 29 8.18 -11.61 14.00
C ALA A 29 6.94 -10.77 13.58
N GLN A 30 6.58 -9.75 14.37
CA GLN A 30 5.44 -8.88 14.07
C GLN A 30 5.76 -7.92 12.91
N LEU A 31 7.01 -7.45 12.81
CA LEU A 31 7.48 -6.65 11.68
C LEU A 31 7.45 -7.45 10.38
N GLU A 32 7.94 -8.69 10.39
CA GLU A 32 7.90 -9.58 9.24
C GLU A 32 6.47 -9.87 8.78
N GLU A 33 5.55 -10.10 9.72
CA GLU A 33 4.14 -10.29 9.40
C GLU A 33 3.51 -9.03 8.78
N LYS A 34 3.77 -7.85 9.35
CA LYS A 34 3.31 -6.56 8.79
C LYS A 34 3.86 -6.31 7.38
N VAL A 35 5.13 -6.65 7.11
CA VAL A 35 5.71 -6.59 5.75
C VAL A 35 4.96 -7.53 4.81
N ARG A 36 4.70 -8.77 5.22
CA ARG A 36 4.00 -9.76 4.39
C ARG A 36 2.59 -9.29 4.04
N GLN A 37 1.85 -8.77 5.02
CA GLN A 37 0.50 -8.22 4.81
C GLN A 37 0.51 -7.03 3.84
N CYS A 38 1.47 -6.10 3.99
CA CYS A 38 1.59 -4.96 3.09
C CYS A 38 1.95 -5.39 1.65
N LYS A 39 2.85 -6.37 1.48
CA LYS A 39 3.19 -6.93 0.16
C LYS A 39 2.00 -7.64 -0.49
N GLN A 40 1.22 -8.39 0.28
CA GLN A 40 0.01 -9.04 -0.23
C GLN A 40 -1.04 -8.02 -0.69
N ALA A 41 -1.26 -6.96 0.09
CA ALA A 41 -2.16 -5.88 -0.30
C ALA A 41 -1.71 -5.19 -1.60
N MET A 42 -0.41 -4.89 -1.73
CA MET A 42 0.17 -4.34 -2.96
C MET A 42 -0.03 -5.27 -4.17
N ASN A 43 0.23 -6.57 -4.00
CA ASN A 43 0.05 -7.54 -5.08
C ASN A 43 -1.42 -7.65 -5.50
N ARG A 44 -2.36 -7.64 -4.55
CA ARG A 44 -3.78 -7.67 -4.89
C ARG A 44 -4.19 -6.42 -5.67
N ASP A 45 -3.73 -5.25 -5.26
CA ASP A 45 -4.01 -4.00 -5.98
C ASP A 45 -3.45 -4.03 -7.41
N LEU A 46 -2.29 -4.65 -7.63
CA LEU A 46 -1.73 -4.87 -8.98
C LEU A 46 -2.56 -5.89 -9.79
N TRP A 47 -2.89 -7.03 -9.18
CA TRP A 47 -3.65 -8.10 -9.82
C TRP A 47 -5.06 -7.70 -10.22
N VAL A 48 -5.68 -6.78 -9.48
CA VAL A 48 -7.00 -6.24 -9.84
C VAL A 48 -6.86 -4.99 -10.72
N GLY A 49 -5.94 -4.09 -10.36
CA GLY A 49 -5.78 -2.79 -11.03
C GLY A 49 -5.25 -2.90 -12.45
N ILE A 50 -4.24 -3.75 -12.72
CA ILE A 50 -3.64 -3.87 -14.05
C ILE A 50 -4.64 -4.42 -15.07
N PRO A 51 -5.30 -5.57 -14.86
CA PRO A 51 -6.28 -6.07 -15.81
C PRO A 51 -7.45 -5.10 -16.03
N TRP A 52 -7.90 -4.43 -14.97
CA TRP A 52 -8.98 -3.44 -15.07
C TRP A 52 -8.58 -2.22 -15.89
N PHE A 53 -7.37 -1.71 -15.67
CA PHE A 53 -6.82 -0.60 -16.43
C PHE A 53 -6.67 -0.96 -17.92
N LEU A 54 -6.16 -2.17 -18.22
CA LEU A 54 -6.08 -2.66 -19.59
C LEU A 54 -7.46 -2.77 -20.24
N LEU A 55 -8.46 -3.28 -19.52
CA LEU A 55 -9.84 -3.35 -20.02
C LEU A 55 -10.40 -1.96 -20.31
N TYR A 56 -10.17 -0.98 -19.43
CA TYR A 56 -10.57 0.40 -19.64
C TYR A 56 -9.88 1.02 -20.86
N CYS A 57 -8.55 0.89 -20.97
CA CYS A 57 -7.78 1.41 -22.10
C CYS A 57 -8.22 0.78 -23.43
N PHE A 58 -8.42 -0.54 -23.45
CA PHE A 58 -8.92 -1.25 -24.64
C PHE A 58 -10.32 -0.75 -25.01
N SER A 59 -11.21 -0.62 -24.02
CA SER A 59 -12.57 -0.13 -24.24
C SER A 59 -12.58 1.31 -24.76
N LEU A 60 -11.73 2.18 -24.20
CA LEU A 60 -11.58 3.56 -24.63
C LEU A 60 -11.03 3.66 -26.07
N PHE A 61 -10.06 2.82 -26.43
CA PHE A 61 -9.47 2.83 -27.77
C PHE A 61 -10.46 2.32 -28.83
N TYR A 62 -11.23 1.28 -28.52
CA TYR A 62 -12.12 0.63 -29.49
C TYR A 62 -13.50 1.30 -29.59
N PHE A 63 -14.09 1.68 -28.46
CA PHE A 63 -15.45 2.23 -28.39
C PHE A 63 -15.50 3.75 -28.20
N GLY A 64 -14.34 4.41 -27.98
CA GLY A 64 -14.29 5.83 -27.65
C GLY A 64 -14.97 6.16 -26.32
N ILE A 65 -15.26 7.44 -26.07
CA ILE A 65 -16.00 7.87 -24.88
C ILE A 65 -17.47 7.50 -25.04
N SER A 66 -17.82 6.29 -24.59
CA SER A 66 -19.18 5.73 -24.62
C SER A 66 -19.68 5.47 -23.20
N ALA A 67 -21.00 5.27 -23.04
CA ALA A 67 -21.59 4.89 -21.77
C ALA A 67 -20.91 3.64 -21.16
N PHE A 68 -20.52 2.68 -21.99
CA PHE A 68 -19.80 1.47 -21.57
C PHE A 68 -18.43 1.79 -20.95
N THR A 69 -17.63 2.64 -21.58
CA THR A 69 -16.33 3.07 -21.02
C THR A 69 -16.49 3.84 -19.72
N ALA A 70 -17.53 4.67 -19.60
CA ALA A 70 -17.84 5.39 -18.38
C ALA A 70 -18.24 4.44 -17.24
N THR A 71 -19.00 3.38 -17.54
CA THR A 71 -19.34 2.34 -16.55
C THR A 71 -18.11 1.60 -16.05
N ILE A 72 -17.19 1.20 -16.94
CA ILE A 72 -15.93 0.54 -16.55
C ILE A 72 -15.10 1.45 -15.65
N LEU A 73 -15.02 2.74 -15.98
CA LEU A 73 -14.32 3.73 -15.15
C LEU A 73 -14.99 3.89 -13.78
N ALA A 74 -16.32 4.03 -13.74
CA ALA A 74 -17.07 4.24 -12.50
C ALA A 74 -16.96 3.04 -11.54
N VAL A 75 -17.06 1.81 -12.07
CA VAL A 75 -16.91 0.58 -11.27
C VAL A 75 -15.47 0.45 -10.76
N GLY A 76 -14.47 0.74 -11.60
CA GLY A 76 -13.07 0.76 -11.18
C GLY A 76 -12.83 1.79 -10.07
N ALA A 77 -13.35 3.00 -10.24
CA ALA A 77 -13.24 4.06 -9.24
C ALA A 77 -13.90 3.66 -7.90
N LEU A 78 -15.10 3.09 -7.93
CA LEU A 78 -15.79 2.57 -6.74
C LEU A 78 -14.95 1.51 -6.01
N TYR A 79 -14.33 0.59 -6.74
CA TYR A 79 -13.42 -0.40 -6.15
C TYR A 79 -12.25 0.28 -5.43
N PHE A 80 -11.57 1.23 -6.07
CA PHE A 80 -10.43 1.92 -5.46
C PHE A 80 -10.84 2.77 -4.25
N VAL A 81 -11.98 3.45 -4.29
CA VAL A 81 -12.50 4.21 -3.15
C VAL A 81 -12.85 3.28 -1.98
N TYR A 82 -13.34 2.07 -2.25
CA TYR A 82 -13.67 1.10 -1.21
C TYR A 82 -12.44 0.36 -0.66
N SER A 83 -11.46 0.04 -1.51
CA SER A 83 -10.28 -0.74 -1.11
C SER A 83 -9.23 0.11 -0.38
N ALA A 84 -9.05 1.37 -0.79
CA ALA A 84 -8.05 2.27 -0.24
C ALA A 84 -8.12 2.47 1.29
N PRO A 85 -9.29 2.72 1.92
CA PRO A 85 -9.38 2.88 3.38
C PRO A 85 -9.19 1.56 4.14
N ARG A 86 -9.49 0.41 3.53
CA ARG A 86 -9.42 -0.91 4.21
C ARG A 86 -8.05 -1.54 4.17
N HIS A 87 -7.32 -1.35 3.08
CA HIS A 87 -6.06 -2.04 2.85
C HIS A 87 -4.88 -1.08 2.71
N GLY A 88 -5.12 0.23 2.74
CA GLY A 88 -4.15 1.24 2.38
C GLY A 88 -3.94 1.29 0.88
N SER A 89 -3.59 2.45 0.34
CA SER A 89 -3.22 2.54 -1.07
C SER A 89 -1.90 1.81 -1.33
N PHE A 90 -1.73 1.33 -2.56
CA PHE A 90 -0.47 0.75 -3.04
C PHE A 90 0.77 1.59 -2.63
N GLY A 91 0.70 2.92 -2.80
CA GLY A 91 1.79 3.82 -2.44
C GLY A 91 2.08 3.88 -0.93
N MET A 92 1.05 3.78 -0.09
CA MET A 92 1.21 3.76 1.36
C MET A 92 1.80 2.43 1.83
N ASN A 93 1.34 1.30 1.27
CA ASN A 93 1.90 -0.01 1.57
C ASN A 93 3.35 -0.14 1.09
N ARG A 94 3.71 0.47 -0.05
CA ARG A 94 5.11 0.53 -0.52
C ARG A 94 6.01 1.27 0.48
N LYS A 95 5.54 2.38 1.05
CA LYS A 95 6.28 3.12 2.09
C LYS A 95 6.40 2.29 3.37
N ARG A 96 5.32 1.63 3.80
CA ARG A 96 5.32 0.73 4.98
C ARG A 96 6.33 -0.40 4.84
N VAL A 97 6.34 -1.10 3.70
CA VAL A 97 7.30 -2.18 3.43
C VAL A 97 8.72 -1.67 3.55
N LYS A 98 9.06 -0.54 2.91
CA LYS A 98 10.41 0.03 2.96
C LYS A 98 10.85 0.35 4.40
N VAL A 99 9.98 0.98 5.18
CA VAL A 99 10.26 1.33 6.58
C VAL A 99 10.44 0.08 7.45
N TYR A 100 9.56 -0.92 7.31
CA TYR A 100 9.63 -2.13 8.11
C TYR A 100 10.82 -3.01 7.73
N GLU A 101 11.18 -3.09 6.45
CA GLU A 101 12.39 -3.79 6.00
C GLU A 101 13.67 -3.10 6.52
N GLU A 102 13.70 -1.76 6.51
CA GLU A 102 14.82 -0.99 7.08
C GLU A 102 14.93 -1.16 8.60
N LEU A 103 13.81 -1.21 9.32
CA LEU A 103 13.78 -1.54 10.75
C LEU A 103 14.25 -2.97 11.03
N LEU A 104 13.81 -3.95 10.22
CA LEU A 104 14.21 -5.35 10.34
C LEU A 104 15.70 -5.55 10.12
N GLY A 105 16.30 -4.90 9.12
CA GLY A 105 17.74 -4.95 8.87
C GLY A 105 18.53 -4.49 10.09
N ARG A 106 18.12 -3.37 10.69
CA ARG A 106 18.76 -2.77 11.88
C ARG A 106 18.55 -3.53 13.19
N LEU A 107 17.59 -4.45 13.24
CA LEU A 107 17.29 -5.29 14.41
C LEU A 107 17.95 -6.67 14.33
N LYS A 108 18.36 -7.10 13.13
CA LYS A 108 19.09 -8.36 12.90
C LYS A 108 20.61 -8.20 12.93
N ASP A 109 21.11 -6.97 12.72
CA ASP A 109 22.50 -6.55 12.98
C ASP A 109 22.74 -6.26 14.47
#